data_AF-K9CJ94-F1
#
_entry.id   AF-K9CJ94-F1
#
_cell.length_a   1.000
_cell.length_b   1.000
_cell.length_c   1.000
_cell.angle_alpha   90.00
_cell.angle_beta   90.00
_cell.angle_gamma   90.00
#
_symmetry.space_group_name_H-M   'P 1'
#
loop_
_entity.id
_entity.type
_entity.pdbx_description
1 polymer ?
#
loop_
_entity_poly.entity_id
_entity_poly.type
_entity_poly.pdbx_seq_one_letter_code
_entity_poly.pdbx_strand_id
1 'polypeptide(L)'
;MEWFRQLGRALRNLARLAREQPIWAITALTLSPLALIRHLFRTAILFLIVGIVLAGGMQFVLRSLLGLARDSNLYQLGMMLTFLVIILVTLRALFQPLILRYGGPAGDDTHGSARFATDRETRPLAQNGDGLLIGRDRKSGKPLRYAGPAHLLTIAPTRTGKGVGTIIPNLLDYPGPVVCIDPKGENARITAHYRARFGPVHVLDPFGVTRMVGAAFNPLDRIDPAGLDLADDCMTLADALVYDAPGEAGEAHWNEEAKALIAGLILHIVTSEPAGTRTLATLRDRLTLAPQAFAAQLEAMQAQGGLAARAANRHLGKSDREAAGVLSAAQRHTHFLDSPRMSAVLGRSDFTF
;
A
#
# COMPACT_ATOMS: atom_id res chain seq x y z
N MET A 1 5.47 -18.29 34.55
CA MET A 1 4.91 -19.31 33.61
C MET A 1 5.44 -19.23 32.18
N GLU A 2 6.38 -18.34 31.85
CA GLU A 2 6.93 -18.19 30.48
C GLU A 2 7.67 -19.45 29.97
N TRP A 3 8.33 -20.20 30.87
CA TRP A 3 9.08 -21.40 30.48
C TRP A 3 8.19 -22.56 29.97
N PHE A 4 6.91 -22.64 30.38
CA PHE A 4 5.96 -23.60 29.82
C PHE A 4 5.60 -23.26 28.36
N ARG A 5 5.49 -21.97 28.02
CA ARG A 5 5.29 -21.53 26.62
C ARG A 5 6.53 -21.80 25.78
N GLN A 6 7.72 -21.59 26.34
CA GLN A 6 8.98 -21.94 25.70
C GLN A 6 9.12 -23.46 25.48
N LEU A 7 8.69 -24.28 26.45
CA LEU A 7 8.64 -25.73 26.29
C LEU A 7 7.67 -26.15 25.19
N GLY A 8 6.47 -25.56 25.13
CA GLY A 8 5.51 -25.80 24.04
C GLY A 8 6.01 -25.35 22.67
N ARG A 9 6.85 -24.31 22.58
CA ARG A 9 7.57 -23.93 21.35
C ARG A 9 8.64 -24.95 21.00
N ALA A 10 9.44 -25.36 21.98
CA ALA A 10 10.52 -26.32 21.82
C ALA A 10 10.04 -27.66 21.26
N LEU A 11 8.93 -28.20 21.79
CA LEU A 11 8.32 -29.44 21.30
C LEU A 11 7.82 -29.32 19.86
N ARG A 12 7.19 -28.19 19.49
CA ARG A 12 6.72 -27.94 18.12
C ARG A 12 7.86 -27.79 17.13
N ASN A 13 8.91 -27.04 17.50
CA ASN A 13 10.09 -26.84 16.67
C ASN A 13 10.85 -28.16 16.47
N LEU A 14 11.00 -28.96 17.54
CA LEU A 14 11.61 -30.29 17.44
C LEU A 14 10.81 -31.21 16.51
N ALA A 15 9.48 -31.23 16.62
CA ALA A 15 8.61 -32.03 15.76
C ALA A 15 8.58 -31.54 14.29
N ARG A 16 8.87 -30.26 14.04
CA ARG A 16 9.06 -29.72 12.69
C ARG A 16 10.39 -30.18 12.10
N LEU A 17 11.50 -29.95 12.83
CA LEU A 17 12.85 -30.36 12.42
C LEU A 17 12.95 -31.86 12.16
N ALA A 18 12.30 -32.69 12.99
CA ALA A 18 12.27 -34.13 12.80
C ALA A 18 11.54 -34.56 11.51
N ARG A 19 10.54 -33.79 11.07
CA ARG A 19 9.83 -34.03 9.79
C ARG A 19 10.63 -33.54 8.59
N GLU A 20 11.33 -32.42 8.72
CA GLU A 20 12.13 -31.83 7.65
C GLU A 20 13.46 -32.59 7.43
N GLN A 21 14.04 -33.16 8.50
CA GLN A 21 15.34 -33.83 8.47
C GLN A 21 15.30 -35.21 9.13
N PRO A 22 14.78 -36.25 8.45
CA PRO A 22 14.59 -37.57 9.04
C PRO A 22 15.91 -38.26 9.43
N ILE A 23 16.99 -38.06 8.65
CA ILE A 23 18.32 -38.64 8.94
C ILE A 23 18.91 -38.03 10.23
N TRP A 24 18.75 -36.72 10.42
CA TRP A 24 19.14 -36.06 11.66
C TRP A 24 18.31 -36.57 12.84
N ALA A 25 17.00 -36.75 12.66
CA ALA A 25 16.12 -37.26 13.71
C ALA A 25 16.53 -38.67 14.17
N ILE A 26 16.88 -39.55 13.23
CA ILE A 26 17.35 -40.91 13.52
C ILE A 26 18.68 -40.87 14.28
N THR A 27 19.65 -40.07 13.83
CA THR A 27 20.97 -39.96 14.49
C THR A 27 20.88 -39.29 15.88
N ALA A 28 20.00 -38.31 16.05
CA ALA A 28 19.71 -37.72 17.35
C ALA A 28 19.06 -38.74 18.29
N LEU A 29 18.13 -39.56 17.79
CA LEU A 29 17.48 -40.60 18.58
C LEU A 29 18.47 -41.67 19.07
N THR A 30 19.45 -42.06 18.25
CA THR A 30 20.44 -43.09 18.63
C THR A 30 21.50 -42.58 19.60
N LEU A 31 21.93 -41.31 19.49
CA LEU A 31 22.98 -40.73 20.35
C LEU A 31 22.44 -40.02 21.60
N SER A 32 21.15 -39.64 21.60
CA SER A 32 20.52 -38.93 22.73
C SER A 32 20.47 -39.68 24.06
N PRO A 33 20.38 -41.03 24.14
CA PRO A 33 20.29 -41.74 25.42
C PRO A 33 21.52 -41.51 26.31
N LEU A 34 22.72 -41.48 25.73
CA LEU A 34 23.97 -41.24 26.47
C LEU A 34 24.05 -39.83 27.05
N ALA A 35 23.65 -38.82 26.27
CA ALA A 35 23.59 -37.44 26.73
C ALA A 35 22.48 -37.22 27.77
N LEU A 36 21.34 -37.89 27.59
CA LEU A 36 20.20 -37.83 28.51
C LEU A 36 20.54 -38.43 29.87
N ILE A 37 21.21 -39.59 29.93
CA ILE A 37 21.63 -40.22 31.20
C ILE A 37 22.53 -39.27 32.00
N ARG A 38 23.52 -38.65 31.34
CA ARG A 38 24.41 -37.69 31.99
C ARG A 38 23.66 -36.46 32.51
N HIS A 39 22.67 -35.97 31.76
CA HIS A 39 21.83 -34.85 32.17
C HIS A 39 20.91 -35.21 33.34
N LEU A 40 20.23 -36.35 33.28
CA LEU A 40 19.37 -36.86 34.36
C LEU A 40 20.14 -37.01 35.67
N PHE A 41 21.38 -37.51 35.61
CA PHE A 41 22.23 -37.60 36.80
C PHE A 41 22.56 -36.23 37.41
N ARG A 42 22.90 -35.23 36.57
CA ARG A 42 23.12 -33.85 37.03
C ARG A 42 21.86 -33.21 37.61
N THR A 43 20.71 -33.43 36.99
CA THR A 43 19.42 -32.94 37.49
C THR A 43 19.02 -33.60 38.81
N ALA A 44 19.31 -34.89 38.99
CA ALA A 44 19.08 -35.61 40.24
C ALA A 44 19.97 -35.07 41.38
N ILE A 45 21.25 -34.81 41.11
CA ILE A 45 22.15 -34.15 42.08
C ILE A 45 21.64 -32.76 42.43
N LEU A 46 21.21 -31.97 41.43
CA LEU A 46 20.64 -30.65 41.68
C LEU A 46 19.38 -30.72 42.55
N PHE A 47 18.47 -31.67 42.27
CA PHE A 47 17.28 -31.89 43.09
C PHE A 47 17.64 -32.21 44.54
N LEU A 48 18.65 -33.06 44.76
CA LEU A 48 19.13 -33.41 46.10
C LEU A 48 19.68 -32.17 46.84
N ILE A 49 20.56 -31.41 46.20
CA ILE A 49 21.18 -30.21 46.80
C ILE A 49 20.12 -29.14 47.10
N VAL A 50 19.30 -28.80 46.11
CA VAL A 50 18.22 -27.80 46.25
C VAL A 50 17.20 -28.26 47.29
N GLY A 51 16.87 -29.55 47.31
CA GLY A 51 15.99 -30.16 48.30
C GLY A 51 16.53 -29.99 49.71
N ILE A 52 17.79 -30.34 49.95
CA ILE A 52 18.45 -30.20 51.26
C ILE A 52 18.47 -28.72 51.69
N VAL A 53 18.89 -27.82 50.80
CA VAL A 53 19.04 -26.39 51.13
C VAL A 53 17.69 -25.71 51.37
N LEU A 54 16.72 -25.89 50.47
CA LEU A 54 15.42 -25.22 50.60
C LEU A 54 14.54 -25.84 51.67
N ALA A 55 14.46 -27.17 51.75
CA ALA A 55 13.66 -27.83 52.78
C ALA A 55 14.30 -27.67 54.16
N GLY A 56 15.63 -27.80 54.27
CA GLY A 56 16.36 -27.57 55.52
C GLY A 56 16.31 -26.11 55.98
N GLY A 57 16.48 -25.16 55.05
CA GLY A 57 16.35 -23.73 55.31
C GLY A 57 14.94 -23.33 55.74
N MET A 58 13.91 -23.84 55.05
CA MET A 58 12.52 -23.58 55.43
C MET A 58 12.20 -24.18 56.80
N GLN A 59 12.66 -25.42 57.06
CA GLN A 59 12.52 -26.04 58.37
C GLN A 59 13.19 -25.22 59.48
N PHE A 60 14.38 -24.67 59.23
CA PHE A 60 15.08 -23.79 60.18
C PHE A 60 14.30 -22.50 60.44
N VAL A 61 13.80 -21.84 59.40
CA VAL A 61 13.02 -20.60 59.53
C VAL A 61 11.72 -20.84 60.30
N LEU A 62 10.93 -21.85 59.87
CA LEU A 62 9.62 -22.13 60.48
C LEU A 62 9.76 -22.57 61.95
N ARG A 63 10.79 -23.37 62.27
CA ARG A 63 10.96 -23.92 63.63
C ARG A 63 11.76 -23.00 64.55
N SER A 64 12.91 -22.50 64.11
CA SER A 64 13.88 -21.81 64.98
C SER A 64 13.65 -20.31 65.04
N LEU A 65 13.13 -19.68 63.98
CA LEU A 65 12.88 -18.23 63.95
C LEU A 65 11.42 -17.90 64.29
N LEU A 66 10.48 -18.68 63.77
CA LEU A 66 9.04 -18.44 63.96
C LEU A 66 8.41 -19.30 65.08
N GLY A 67 9.16 -20.26 65.65
CA GLY A 67 8.71 -21.08 66.77
C GLY A 67 7.53 -22.01 66.47
N LEU A 68 7.23 -22.28 65.18
CA LEU A 68 6.06 -23.07 64.81
C LEU A 68 6.26 -24.55 65.15
N ALA A 69 5.24 -25.15 65.77
CA ALA A 69 5.21 -26.58 66.03
C ALA A 69 5.05 -27.37 64.72
N ARG A 70 5.70 -28.55 64.62
CA ARG A 70 5.75 -29.36 63.37
C ARG A 70 4.39 -29.88 62.91
N ASP A 71 3.48 -30.06 63.85
CA ASP A 71 2.09 -30.49 63.65
C ASP A 71 1.15 -29.33 63.28
N SER A 72 1.62 -28.08 63.38
CA SER A 72 0.80 -26.93 62.99
C SER A 72 0.54 -26.92 61.47
N ASN A 73 -0.69 -26.57 61.11
CA ASN A 73 -1.11 -26.44 59.71
C ASN A 73 -0.24 -25.44 58.93
N LEU A 74 0.24 -24.38 59.60
CA LEU A 74 1.12 -23.37 59.02
C LEU A 74 2.51 -23.95 58.68
N TYR A 75 3.08 -24.78 59.55
CA TYR A 75 4.34 -25.47 59.28
C TYR A 75 4.22 -26.42 58.08
N GLN A 76 3.15 -27.22 58.05
CA GLN A 76 2.89 -28.18 56.97
C GLN A 76 2.65 -27.47 55.64
N LEU A 77 1.87 -26.38 55.63
CA LEU A 77 1.64 -25.56 54.45
C LEU A 77 2.94 -24.96 53.92
N GLY A 78 3.80 -24.42 54.80
CA GLY A 78 5.11 -23.89 54.43
C GLY A 78 5.99 -24.94 53.76
N MET A 79 6.08 -26.13 54.36
CA MET A 79 6.84 -27.25 53.79
C MET A 79 6.27 -27.76 52.46
N MET A 80 4.94 -27.80 52.32
CA MET A 80 4.29 -28.21 51.07
C MET A 80 4.58 -27.23 49.93
N LEU A 81 4.52 -25.92 50.21
CA LEU A 81 4.88 -24.89 49.24
C LEU A 81 6.35 -24.98 48.84
N THR A 82 7.26 -25.22 49.79
CA THR A 82 8.68 -25.44 49.50
C THR A 82 8.89 -26.66 48.62
N PHE A 83 8.18 -27.77 48.88
CA PHE A 83 8.25 -28.96 48.04
C PHE A 83 7.75 -28.70 46.62
N LEU A 84 6.65 -27.94 46.47
CA LEU A 84 6.16 -27.51 45.17
C LEU A 84 7.19 -26.67 44.40
N VAL A 85 7.90 -25.75 45.07
CA VAL A 85 8.97 -24.96 44.46
C VAL A 85 10.12 -25.86 44.01
N ILE A 86 10.55 -26.81 44.85
CA ILE A 86 11.61 -27.78 44.49
C ILE A 86 11.20 -28.56 43.24
N ILE A 87 9.97 -29.08 43.17
CA ILE A 87 9.45 -29.77 41.98
C ILE A 87 9.51 -28.86 40.75
N LEU A 88 9.03 -27.62 40.84
CA LEU A 88 9.00 -26.70 39.70
C LEU A 88 10.40 -26.33 39.20
N VAL A 89 11.36 -26.13 40.12
CA VAL A 89 12.77 -25.86 39.78
C VAL A 89 13.40 -27.06 39.08
N THR A 90 13.18 -28.26 39.61
CA THR A 90 13.72 -29.50 39.03
C THR A 90 13.08 -29.82 37.69
N LEU A 91 11.76 -29.63 37.55
CA LEU A 91 11.05 -29.78 36.29
C LEU A 91 11.59 -28.81 35.23
N ARG A 92 11.84 -27.55 35.60
CA ARG A 92 12.46 -26.58 34.69
C ARG A 92 13.88 -26.99 34.30
N ALA A 93 14.71 -27.42 35.25
CA ALA A 93 16.08 -27.87 34.99
C ALA A 93 16.12 -29.11 34.08
N LEU A 94 15.16 -30.03 34.25
CA LEU A 94 14.99 -31.21 33.40
C LEU A 94 14.79 -30.81 31.93
N PHE A 95 13.90 -29.84 31.67
CA PHE A 95 13.57 -29.38 30.32
C PHE A 95 14.46 -28.23 29.79
N GLN A 96 15.40 -27.74 30.58
CA GLN A 96 16.23 -26.58 30.23
C GLN A 96 17.04 -26.76 28.93
N PRO A 97 17.70 -27.91 28.65
CA PRO A 97 18.42 -28.09 27.39
C PRO A 97 17.50 -28.05 26.16
N LEU A 98 16.29 -28.60 26.30
CA LEU A 98 15.28 -28.59 25.24
C LEU A 98 14.80 -27.16 24.96
N ILE A 99 14.56 -26.38 26.01
CA ILE A 99 14.15 -24.97 25.93
C ILE A 99 15.25 -24.09 25.34
N LEU A 100 16.50 -24.25 25.77
CA LEU A 100 17.61 -23.45 25.25
C LEU A 100 17.90 -23.74 23.77
N ARG A 101 17.74 -25.01 23.35
CA ARG A 101 18.05 -25.43 21.97
C ARG A 101 16.91 -25.21 20.98
N TYR A 102 15.66 -25.34 21.42
CA TYR A 102 14.50 -25.30 20.52
C TYR A 102 13.39 -24.34 20.97
N GLY A 103 13.47 -23.77 22.18
CA GLY A 103 12.44 -22.91 22.77
C GLY A 103 12.54 -21.43 22.36
N GLY A 104 13.52 -21.07 21.54
CA GLY A 104 13.57 -19.78 20.87
C GLY A 104 12.33 -19.54 19.99
N PRO A 105 12.09 -18.28 19.53
CA PRO A 105 11.19 -18.04 18.41
C PRO A 105 11.56 -19.02 17.29
N ALA A 106 10.56 -19.63 16.64
CA ALA A 106 10.83 -20.56 15.56
C ALA A 106 11.81 -19.91 14.59
N GLY A 107 12.94 -20.58 14.31
CA GLY A 107 13.91 -20.07 13.35
C GLY A 107 13.22 -19.75 12.02
N ASP A 108 13.70 -18.67 11.41
CA ASP A 108 13.44 -18.09 10.08
C ASP A 108 12.47 -16.89 9.91
N ASP A 109 12.08 -16.19 10.98
CA ASP A 109 11.45 -14.85 10.80
C ASP A 109 12.49 -13.73 10.51
N THR A 110 13.79 -14.04 10.43
CA THR A 110 14.86 -13.06 10.15
C THR A 110 14.64 -12.30 8.83
N HIS A 111 13.96 -12.92 7.86
CA HIS A 111 13.61 -12.32 6.58
C HIS A 111 12.09 -12.13 6.39
N GLY A 112 11.32 -12.25 7.48
CA GLY A 112 9.86 -12.08 7.49
C GLY A 112 9.10 -13.37 7.77
N SER A 113 7.87 -13.23 8.27
CA SER A 113 6.97 -14.31 8.67
C SER A 113 5.95 -14.71 7.59
N ALA A 114 6.24 -14.36 6.33
CA ALA A 114 5.35 -14.59 5.21
C ALA A 114 5.09 -16.10 5.02
N ARG A 115 3.82 -16.47 4.94
CA ARG A 115 3.38 -17.85 4.69
C ARG A 115 2.12 -17.84 3.84
N PHE A 116 1.83 -18.99 3.22
CA PHE A 116 0.52 -19.17 2.58
C PHE A 116 -0.61 -19.09 3.61
N ALA A 117 -1.73 -18.52 3.15
CA ALA A 117 -2.96 -18.45 3.93
C ALA A 117 -3.51 -19.86 4.19
N THR A 118 -4.07 -20.06 5.37
CA THR A 118 -4.79 -21.28 5.75
C THR A 118 -6.23 -21.24 5.23
N ASP A 119 -6.88 -22.40 5.14
CA ASP A 119 -8.30 -22.49 4.71
C ASP A 119 -9.22 -21.65 5.60
N ARG A 120 -8.90 -21.50 6.89
CA ARG A 120 -9.66 -20.65 7.82
C ARG A 120 -9.53 -19.17 7.47
N GLU A 121 -8.38 -18.75 6.95
CA GLU A 121 -8.10 -17.37 6.55
C GLU A 121 -8.68 -17.05 5.16
N THR A 122 -8.71 -18.03 4.23
CA THR A 122 -9.32 -17.83 2.90
C THR A 122 -10.84 -17.94 2.90
N ARG A 123 -11.42 -18.74 3.80
CA ARG A 123 -12.87 -18.95 3.90
C ARG A 123 -13.71 -17.66 3.92
N PRO A 124 -13.43 -16.63 4.75
CA PRO A 124 -14.23 -15.40 4.72
C PRO A 124 -14.17 -14.69 3.37
N LEU A 125 -13.02 -14.73 2.68
CA LEU A 125 -12.84 -14.14 1.35
C LEU A 125 -13.60 -14.91 0.26
N ALA A 126 -13.84 -16.22 0.47
CA ALA A 126 -14.59 -17.07 -0.45
C ALA A 126 -16.11 -17.07 -0.22
N GLN A 127 -16.57 -16.57 0.94
CA GLN A 127 -17.97 -16.49 1.31
C GLN A 127 -18.58 -15.11 1.06
N ASN A 128 -17.77 -14.06 1.14
CA ASN A 128 -18.22 -12.71 0.83
C ASN A 128 -18.41 -12.56 -0.68
N GLY A 129 -19.62 -12.20 -1.11
CA GLY A 129 -19.94 -11.90 -2.51
C GLY A 129 -19.47 -10.52 -2.95
N ASP A 130 -19.13 -9.66 -1.99
CA ASP A 130 -18.84 -8.25 -2.24
C ASP A 130 -17.34 -7.96 -2.31
N GLY A 131 -17.01 -6.85 -2.96
CA GLY A 131 -15.65 -6.36 -3.10
C GLY A 131 -14.91 -6.89 -4.33
N LEU A 132 -13.64 -6.50 -4.43
CA LEU A 132 -12.81 -6.80 -5.59
C LEU A 132 -12.46 -8.28 -5.64
N LEU A 133 -12.57 -8.88 -6.83
CA LEU A 133 -12.04 -10.19 -7.12
C LEU A 133 -10.51 -10.16 -7.06
N ILE A 134 -9.94 -10.91 -6.12
CA ILE A 134 -8.49 -11.00 -5.91
C ILE A 134 -7.89 -12.34 -6.36
N GLY A 135 -8.73 -13.33 -6.70
CA GLY A 135 -8.27 -14.61 -7.21
C GLY A 135 -9.28 -15.72 -6.97
N ARG A 136 -8.78 -16.95 -6.88
CA ARG A 136 -9.59 -18.14 -6.57
C ARG A 136 -8.90 -18.98 -5.52
N ASP A 137 -9.70 -19.58 -4.65
CA ASP A 137 -9.23 -20.56 -3.68
C ASP A 137 -8.72 -21.80 -4.42
N ARG A 138 -7.48 -22.21 -4.14
CA ARG A 138 -6.82 -23.31 -4.88
C ARG A 138 -7.52 -24.65 -4.71
N LYS A 139 -8.19 -24.89 -3.58
CA LYS A 139 -8.81 -26.19 -3.26
C LYS A 139 -10.26 -26.25 -3.74
N SER A 140 -11.05 -25.23 -3.42
CA SER A 140 -12.48 -25.19 -3.73
C SER A 140 -12.80 -24.58 -5.09
N GLY A 141 -11.84 -23.88 -5.71
CA GLY A 141 -12.04 -23.15 -6.97
C GLY A 141 -12.94 -21.91 -6.85
N LYS A 142 -13.43 -21.59 -5.64
CA LYS A 142 -14.32 -20.46 -5.39
C LYS A 142 -13.58 -19.13 -5.58
N PRO A 143 -14.25 -18.11 -6.15
CA PRO A 143 -13.71 -16.75 -6.17
C PRO A 143 -13.34 -16.26 -4.77
N LEU A 144 -12.21 -15.58 -4.65
CA LEU A 144 -11.80 -14.87 -3.44
C LEU A 144 -12.02 -13.38 -3.66
N ARG A 145 -12.70 -12.73 -2.72
CA ARG A 145 -13.03 -11.32 -2.79
C ARG A 145 -12.56 -10.56 -1.57
N TYR A 146 -12.19 -9.31 -1.78
CA TYR A 146 -11.75 -8.39 -0.74
C TYR A 146 -12.60 -7.12 -0.77
N ALA A 147 -13.37 -6.92 0.30
CA ALA A 147 -14.23 -5.75 0.50
C ALA A 147 -13.64 -4.74 1.51
N GLY A 148 -12.37 -4.88 1.87
CA GLY A 148 -11.71 -3.96 2.79
C GLY A 148 -11.23 -2.67 2.13
N PRO A 149 -10.71 -1.70 2.90
CA PRO A 149 -10.35 -0.37 2.42
C PRO A 149 -9.02 -0.31 1.67
N ALA A 150 -8.29 -1.42 1.55
CA ALA A 150 -6.97 -1.45 0.91
C ALA A 150 -7.03 -1.45 -0.62
N HIS A 151 -5.96 -0.97 -1.24
CA HIS A 151 -5.77 -1.04 -2.69
C HIS A 151 -5.31 -2.43 -3.16
N LEU A 152 -5.68 -2.79 -4.39
CA LEU A 152 -5.27 -4.03 -5.03
C LEU A 152 -4.11 -3.80 -6.01
N LEU A 153 -2.99 -4.47 -5.78
CA LEU A 153 -1.87 -4.53 -6.72
C LEU A 153 -1.79 -5.93 -7.34
N THR A 154 -1.95 -6.02 -8.67
CA THR A 154 -1.79 -7.27 -9.42
C THR A 154 -0.47 -7.27 -10.17
N ILE A 155 0.44 -8.17 -9.77
CA ILE A 155 1.72 -8.38 -10.45
C ILE A 155 1.61 -9.62 -11.33
N ALA A 156 1.70 -9.43 -12.65
CA ALA A 156 1.53 -10.49 -13.62
C ALA A 156 2.38 -10.23 -14.88
N PRO A 157 3.20 -11.20 -15.32
CA PRO A 157 3.92 -11.09 -16.59
C PRO A 157 2.98 -10.94 -17.79
N THR A 158 3.54 -10.65 -18.97
CA THR A 158 2.73 -10.64 -20.19
C THR A 158 2.18 -12.05 -20.49
N ARG A 159 0.95 -12.11 -20.99
CA ARG A 159 0.25 -13.36 -21.39
C ARG A 159 -0.05 -14.36 -20.25
N THR A 160 -0.02 -13.95 -18.99
CA THR A 160 -0.38 -14.81 -17.83
C THR A 160 -1.81 -14.64 -17.33
N GLY A 161 -2.65 -13.93 -18.09
CA GLY A 161 -4.07 -13.84 -17.82
C GLY A 161 -4.52 -12.68 -16.92
N LYS A 162 -3.69 -11.65 -16.69
CA LYS A 162 -4.11 -10.46 -15.88
C LYS A 162 -5.43 -9.82 -16.33
N GLY A 163 -5.64 -9.75 -17.64
CA GLY A 163 -6.85 -9.18 -18.25
C GLY A 163 -8.08 -10.05 -17.96
N VAL A 164 -8.02 -11.32 -18.35
CA VAL A 164 -9.14 -12.26 -18.24
C VAL A 164 -9.41 -12.75 -16.82
N GLY A 165 -8.38 -12.77 -15.96
CA GLY A 165 -8.46 -13.32 -14.61
C GLY A 165 -8.81 -12.31 -13.52
N THR A 166 -8.49 -11.03 -13.73
CA THR A 166 -8.68 -9.98 -12.70
C THR A 166 -9.35 -8.74 -13.27
N ILE A 167 -8.83 -8.13 -14.34
CA ILE A 167 -9.31 -6.83 -14.83
C ILE A 167 -10.74 -6.91 -15.37
N ILE A 168 -10.99 -7.73 -16.40
CA ILE A 168 -12.30 -7.87 -17.04
C ILE A 168 -13.35 -8.36 -16.02
N PRO A 169 -13.09 -9.40 -15.20
CA PRO A 169 -14.06 -9.81 -14.18
C PRO A 169 -14.42 -8.68 -13.22
N ASN A 170 -13.45 -7.92 -12.71
CA ASN A 170 -13.73 -6.79 -11.82
C ASN A 170 -14.52 -5.68 -12.53
N LEU A 171 -14.22 -5.38 -13.80
CA LEU A 171 -15.00 -4.41 -14.56
C LEU A 171 -16.46 -4.84 -14.73
N LEU A 172 -16.70 -6.12 -14.99
CA LEU A 172 -18.05 -6.65 -15.16
C LEU A 172 -18.82 -6.72 -13.83
N ASP A 173 -18.13 -6.92 -12.72
CA ASP A 173 -18.78 -7.30 -11.47
C ASP A 173 -18.81 -6.18 -10.41
N TYR A 174 -17.80 -5.30 -10.38
CA TYR A 174 -17.76 -4.20 -9.42
C TYR A 174 -18.92 -3.21 -9.68
N PRO A 175 -19.83 -2.99 -8.71
CA PRO A 175 -21.04 -2.22 -8.99
C PRO A 175 -20.79 -0.71 -9.12
N GLY A 176 -19.71 -0.19 -8.53
CA GLY A 176 -19.41 1.23 -8.47
C GLY A 176 -18.84 1.85 -9.76
N PRO A 177 -18.58 3.16 -9.75
CA PRO A 177 -17.97 3.86 -10.88
C PRO A 177 -16.52 3.40 -11.10
N VAL A 178 -16.08 3.44 -12.35
CA VAL A 178 -14.72 3.02 -12.73
C VAL A 178 -14.13 3.97 -13.76
N VAL A 179 -12.92 4.44 -13.49
CA VAL A 179 -12.03 5.03 -14.50
C VAL A 179 -11.03 3.95 -14.93
N CYS A 180 -11.04 3.59 -16.21
CA CYS A 180 -10.20 2.52 -16.75
C CYS A 180 -9.19 3.06 -17.77
N ILE A 181 -7.90 2.98 -17.44
CA ILE A 181 -6.83 3.27 -18.39
C ILE A 181 -6.58 2.01 -19.23
N ASP A 182 -6.98 2.06 -20.50
CA ASP A 182 -6.96 0.92 -21.42
C ASP A 182 -6.22 1.24 -22.73
N PRO A 183 -4.88 1.23 -22.75
CA PRO A 183 -4.10 1.59 -23.94
C PRO A 183 -4.35 0.71 -25.17
N LYS A 184 -4.94 -0.49 -24.97
CA LYS A 184 -5.24 -1.44 -26.06
C LYS A 184 -6.72 -1.42 -26.49
N GLY A 185 -7.57 -0.71 -25.76
CA GLY A 185 -9.01 -0.69 -25.96
C GLY A 185 -9.71 -2.05 -25.72
N GLU A 186 -9.02 -3.04 -25.16
CA GLU A 186 -9.57 -4.39 -24.98
C GLU A 186 -10.64 -4.42 -23.89
N ASN A 187 -10.40 -3.72 -22.78
CA ASN A 187 -11.33 -3.64 -21.66
C ASN A 187 -12.61 -2.92 -22.09
N ALA A 188 -12.50 -1.76 -22.75
CA ALA A 188 -13.65 -1.02 -23.24
C ALA A 188 -14.50 -1.86 -24.21
N ARG A 189 -13.86 -2.45 -25.24
CA ARG A 189 -14.57 -3.28 -26.23
C ARG A 189 -15.33 -4.46 -25.61
N ILE A 190 -14.76 -5.10 -24.58
CA ILE A 190 -15.36 -6.29 -23.95
C ILE A 190 -16.44 -5.89 -22.95
N THR A 191 -16.23 -4.81 -22.17
CA THR A 191 -17.00 -4.57 -20.95
C THR A 191 -17.99 -3.42 -21.06
N ALA A 192 -17.82 -2.48 -21.99
CA ALA A 192 -18.62 -1.25 -22.04
C ALA A 192 -20.13 -1.50 -22.14
N HIS A 193 -20.56 -2.42 -23.00
CA HIS A 193 -21.99 -2.75 -23.14
C HIS A 193 -22.59 -3.31 -21.84
N TYR A 194 -21.85 -4.16 -21.12
CA TYR A 194 -22.30 -4.69 -19.84
C TYR A 194 -22.28 -3.61 -18.76
N ARG A 195 -21.24 -2.77 -18.75
CA ARG A 195 -21.13 -1.63 -17.83
C ARG A 195 -22.26 -0.62 -17.98
N ALA A 196 -22.78 -0.45 -19.19
CA ALA A 196 -23.91 0.43 -19.46
C ALA A 196 -25.18 0.06 -18.68
N ARG A 197 -25.26 -1.15 -18.10
CA ARG A 197 -26.36 -1.58 -17.23
C ARG A 197 -26.31 -0.95 -15.82
N PHE A 198 -25.14 -0.46 -15.41
CA PHE A 198 -24.93 0.14 -14.09
C PHE A 198 -24.93 1.68 -14.14
N GLY A 199 -24.69 2.27 -15.30
CA GLY A 199 -24.57 3.71 -15.48
C GLY A 199 -24.02 4.08 -16.86
N PRO A 200 -23.94 5.38 -17.19
CA PRO A 200 -23.40 5.83 -18.46
C PRO A 200 -21.94 5.40 -18.64
N VAL A 201 -21.55 5.10 -19.88
CA VAL A 201 -20.18 4.71 -20.24
C VAL A 201 -19.66 5.67 -21.30
N HIS A 202 -18.57 6.35 -20.99
CA HIS A 202 -17.89 7.28 -21.89
C HIS A 202 -16.52 6.73 -22.25
N VAL A 203 -16.17 6.78 -23.53
CA VAL A 203 -14.88 6.27 -24.05
C VAL A 203 -14.11 7.45 -24.63
N LEU A 204 -13.06 7.90 -23.94
CA LEU A 204 -12.14 8.91 -24.44
C LEU A 204 -11.07 8.21 -25.31
N ASP A 205 -11.26 8.22 -26.62
CA ASP A 205 -10.39 7.52 -27.58
C ASP A 205 -10.04 8.40 -28.81
N PRO A 206 -9.13 9.36 -28.65
CA PRO A 206 -8.76 10.31 -29.71
C PRO A 206 -8.19 9.63 -30.97
N PHE A 207 -7.62 8.44 -30.82
CA PHE A 207 -6.97 7.70 -31.91
C PHE A 207 -7.82 6.57 -32.49
N GLY A 208 -9.03 6.34 -31.97
CA GLY A 208 -9.95 5.32 -32.48
C GLY A 208 -9.47 3.87 -32.27
N VAL A 209 -8.65 3.61 -31.25
CA VAL A 209 -8.11 2.28 -30.91
C VAL A 209 -9.23 1.27 -30.61
N THR A 210 -10.30 1.73 -29.95
CA THR A 210 -11.46 0.93 -29.58
C THR A 210 -12.40 0.71 -30.76
N ARG A 211 -12.40 1.63 -31.75
CA ARG A 211 -13.40 1.74 -32.84
C ARG A 211 -14.84 1.93 -32.34
N MET A 212 -15.00 2.36 -31.10
CA MET A 212 -16.30 2.70 -30.53
C MET A 212 -16.62 4.18 -30.78
N VAL A 213 -17.88 4.59 -30.54
CA VAL A 213 -18.24 6.00 -30.52
C VAL A 213 -17.50 6.67 -29.35
N GLY A 214 -16.60 7.59 -29.66
CA GLY A 214 -15.82 8.34 -28.67
C GLY A 214 -16.64 9.46 -28.03
N ALA A 215 -16.38 9.71 -26.75
CA ALA A 215 -16.84 10.88 -26.02
C ALA A 215 -15.75 11.97 -26.02
N ALA A 216 -16.14 13.19 -25.68
CA ALA A 216 -15.27 14.32 -25.44
C ALA A 216 -15.38 14.84 -24.00
N PHE A 217 -14.29 15.42 -23.51
CA PHE A 217 -14.19 16.01 -22.18
C PHE A 217 -13.31 17.26 -22.22
N ASN A 218 -13.91 18.43 -21.94
CA ASN A 218 -13.16 19.68 -21.82
C ASN A 218 -12.94 20.01 -20.33
N PRO A 219 -11.69 19.94 -19.82
CA PRO A 219 -11.43 20.21 -18.42
C PRO A 219 -11.71 21.66 -18.00
N LEU A 220 -11.71 22.61 -18.93
CA LEU A 220 -11.99 24.02 -18.62
C LEU A 220 -13.47 24.27 -18.31
N ASP A 221 -14.39 23.40 -18.74
CA ASP A 221 -15.82 23.54 -18.44
C ASP A 221 -16.13 23.35 -16.95
N ARG A 222 -15.20 22.76 -16.18
CA ARG A 222 -15.33 22.58 -14.73
C ARG A 222 -14.89 23.80 -13.92
N ILE A 223 -14.22 24.76 -14.54
CA ILE A 223 -13.69 25.94 -13.84
C ILE A 223 -14.77 27.02 -13.84
N ASP A 224 -15.22 27.42 -12.65
CA ASP A 224 -16.16 28.52 -12.49
C ASP A 224 -15.43 29.88 -12.52
N PRO A 225 -15.63 30.74 -13.54
CA PRO A 225 -14.98 32.04 -13.61
C PRO A 225 -15.39 33.01 -12.50
N ALA A 226 -16.50 32.76 -11.80
CA ALA A 226 -16.97 33.56 -10.67
C ALA A 226 -16.65 32.90 -9.30
N GLY A 227 -16.02 31.73 -9.30
CA GLY A 227 -15.67 30.98 -8.09
C GLY A 227 -14.58 31.66 -7.28
N LEU A 228 -14.66 31.55 -5.96
CA LEU A 228 -13.60 32.03 -5.04
C LEU A 228 -12.30 31.26 -5.24
N ASP A 229 -12.40 29.99 -5.61
CA ASP A 229 -11.28 29.06 -5.79
C ASP A 229 -10.72 29.07 -7.23
N LEU A 230 -11.12 30.05 -8.07
CA LEU A 230 -10.73 30.12 -9.49
C LEU A 230 -9.21 29.99 -9.72
N ALA A 231 -8.40 30.63 -8.87
CA ALA A 231 -6.95 30.54 -8.96
C ALA A 231 -6.44 29.12 -8.71
N ASP A 232 -6.98 28.46 -7.68
CA ASP A 232 -6.59 27.12 -7.25
C ASP A 232 -7.05 26.06 -8.25
N ASP A 233 -8.23 26.24 -8.86
CA ASP A 233 -8.74 25.38 -9.94
C ASP A 233 -7.85 25.47 -11.20
N CYS A 234 -7.45 26.68 -11.59
CA CYS A 234 -6.53 26.89 -12.71
C CYS A 234 -5.16 26.28 -12.44
N MET A 235 -4.65 26.41 -11.21
CA MET A 235 -3.37 25.82 -10.80
C MET A 235 -3.44 24.29 -10.78
N THR A 236 -4.53 23.71 -10.26
CA THR A 236 -4.75 22.26 -10.25
C THR A 236 -4.75 21.67 -11.67
N LEU A 237 -5.36 22.36 -12.64
CA LEU A 237 -5.28 21.94 -14.03
C LEU A 237 -3.87 22.10 -14.61
N ALA A 238 -3.15 23.18 -14.28
CA ALA A 238 -1.77 23.37 -14.72
C ALA A 238 -0.83 22.28 -14.17
N ASP A 239 -0.99 21.90 -12.90
CA ASP A 239 -0.28 20.79 -12.25
C ASP A 239 -0.55 19.45 -12.94
N ALA A 240 -1.79 19.21 -13.39
CA ALA A 240 -2.13 18.00 -14.14
C ALA A 240 -1.51 17.97 -15.56
N LEU A 241 -1.22 19.14 -16.16
CA LEU A 241 -0.65 19.26 -17.50
C LEU A 241 0.89 19.16 -17.51
N VAL A 242 1.55 19.60 -16.44
CA VAL A 242 3.01 19.65 -16.33
C VAL A 242 3.51 18.40 -15.60
N TYR A 243 4.21 17.52 -16.33
CA TYR A 243 4.72 16.28 -15.77
C TYR A 243 6.13 16.44 -15.16
N ASP A 244 6.22 16.31 -13.84
CA ASP A 244 7.50 16.29 -13.11
C ASP A 244 8.05 14.86 -13.01
N ALA A 245 8.99 14.50 -13.89
CA ALA A 245 9.60 13.18 -13.84
C ALA A 245 10.49 13.00 -12.59
N PRO A 246 10.37 11.88 -11.85
CA PRO A 246 11.26 11.61 -10.72
C PRO A 246 12.73 11.59 -11.14
N GLY A 247 13.57 12.39 -10.46
CA GLY A 247 15.01 12.48 -10.73
C GLY A 247 15.43 13.67 -11.58
N GLU A 248 14.50 14.46 -12.14
CA GLU A 248 14.79 15.66 -12.94
C GLU A 248 14.80 16.94 -12.09
N ALA A 249 15.57 16.97 -10.99
CA ALA A 249 15.61 18.12 -10.08
C ALA A 249 16.05 19.44 -10.76
N GLY A 250 16.81 19.36 -11.86
CA GLY A 250 17.22 20.53 -12.65
C GLY A 250 16.09 21.19 -13.44
N GLU A 251 14.99 20.47 -13.71
CA GLU A 251 13.81 20.99 -14.43
C GLU A 251 12.77 21.61 -13.48
N ALA A 252 12.88 21.37 -12.17
CA ALA A 252 11.87 21.74 -11.19
C ALA A 252 11.51 23.23 -11.22
N HIS A 253 12.51 24.12 -11.26
CA HIS A 253 12.26 25.58 -11.37
C HIS A 253 11.46 25.94 -12.63
N TRP A 254 11.86 25.37 -13.77
CA TRP A 254 11.22 25.64 -15.06
C TRP A 254 9.79 25.11 -15.10
N ASN A 255 9.55 23.92 -14.55
CA ASN A 255 8.23 23.31 -14.48
C ASN A 255 7.30 24.10 -13.53
N GLU A 256 7.79 24.56 -12.37
CA GLU A 256 7.02 25.39 -11.44
C GLU A 256 6.63 26.75 -12.05
N GLU A 257 7.56 27.41 -12.74
CA GLU A 257 7.24 28.65 -13.45
C GLU A 257 6.34 28.41 -14.67
N ALA A 258 6.46 27.26 -15.35
CA ALA A 258 5.58 26.88 -16.45
C ALA A 258 4.15 26.64 -15.98
N LYS A 259 3.95 25.94 -14.83
CA LYS A 259 2.65 25.77 -14.18
C LYS A 259 2.01 27.12 -13.89
N ALA A 260 2.78 28.04 -13.30
CA ALA A 260 2.29 29.39 -13.00
C ALA A 260 1.87 30.17 -14.26
N LEU A 261 2.64 30.07 -15.35
CA LEU A 261 2.28 30.69 -16.63
C LEU A 261 1.00 30.06 -17.21
N ILE A 262 0.92 28.72 -17.25
CA ILE A 262 -0.23 27.98 -17.76
C ILE A 262 -1.49 28.32 -16.95
N ALA A 263 -1.41 28.30 -15.62
CA ALA A 263 -2.52 28.66 -14.74
C ALA A 263 -3.00 30.10 -15.00
N GLY A 264 -2.07 31.05 -15.16
CA GLY A 264 -2.38 32.43 -15.50
C GLY A 264 -3.10 32.59 -16.84
N LEU A 265 -2.68 31.83 -17.85
CA LEU A 265 -3.31 31.83 -19.17
C LEU A 265 -4.68 31.15 -19.15
N ILE A 266 -4.84 30.03 -18.45
CA ILE A 266 -6.14 29.38 -18.26
C ILE A 266 -7.10 30.35 -17.57
N LEU A 267 -6.65 31.02 -16.50
CA LEU A 267 -7.44 32.02 -15.79
C LEU A 267 -7.89 33.14 -16.73
N HIS A 268 -6.97 33.67 -17.55
CA HIS A 268 -7.31 34.67 -18.54
C HIS A 268 -8.35 34.14 -19.53
N ILE A 269 -8.15 32.95 -20.10
CA ILE A 269 -9.06 32.31 -21.05
C ILE A 269 -10.46 32.16 -20.45
N VAL A 270 -10.60 31.57 -19.25
CA VAL A 270 -11.94 31.29 -18.68
C VAL A 270 -12.69 32.57 -18.29
N THR A 271 -11.98 33.67 -18.06
CA THR A 271 -12.57 34.96 -17.66
C THR A 271 -12.80 35.94 -18.81
N SER A 272 -12.05 35.82 -19.92
CA SER A 272 -12.13 36.75 -21.05
C SER A 272 -12.73 36.14 -22.32
N GLU A 273 -12.54 34.84 -22.55
CA GLU A 273 -13.03 34.17 -23.76
C GLU A 273 -14.52 33.79 -23.63
N PRO A 274 -15.27 33.81 -24.74
CA PRO A 274 -16.60 33.20 -24.81
C PRO A 274 -16.57 31.72 -24.42
N ALA A 275 -17.64 31.21 -23.83
CA ALA A 275 -17.70 29.83 -23.33
C ALA A 275 -17.28 28.77 -24.38
N GLY A 276 -17.67 28.96 -25.66
CA GLY A 276 -17.35 28.03 -26.73
C GLY A 276 -15.86 27.95 -27.15
N THR A 277 -15.02 28.89 -26.69
CA THR A 277 -13.58 28.91 -26.98
C THR A 277 -12.73 28.68 -25.72
N ARG A 278 -13.34 28.32 -24.59
CA ARG A 278 -12.59 28.00 -23.35
C ARG A 278 -12.07 26.57 -23.41
N THR A 279 -11.01 26.33 -24.19
CA THR A 279 -10.48 24.99 -24.41
C THR A 279 -8.97 24.92 -24.20
N LEU A 280 -8.43 23.70 -24.01
CA LEU A 280 -6.99 23.48 -24.02
C LEU A 280 -6.35 23.78 -25.39
N ALA A 281 -7.09 23.66 -26.49
CA ALA A 281 -6.60 24.08 -27.80
C ALA A 281 -6.34 25.59 -27.84
N THR A 282 -7.23 26.39 -27.25
CA THR A 282 -7.03 27.83 -27.10
C THR A 282 -5.82 28.13 -26.22
N LEU A 283 -5.64 27.42 -25.10
CA LEU A 283 -4.40 27.53 -24.31
C LEU A 283 -3.15 27.26 -25.16
N ARG A 284 -3.19 26.23 -26.02
CA ARG A 284 -2.07 25.90 -26.91
C ARG A 284 -1.78 27.04 -27.88
N ASP A 285 -2.80 27.57 -28.55
CA ASP A 285 -2.67 28.70 -29.48
C ASP A 285 -2.00 29.89 -28.78
N ARG A 286 -2.44 30.20 -27.55
CA ARG A 286 -1.94 31.31 -26.71
C ARG A 286 -0.49 31.12 -26.29
N LEU A 287 -0.05 29.89 -26.05
CA LEU A 287 1.35 29.54 -25.72
C LEU A 287 2.26 29.57 -26.94
N THR A 288 1.73 29.41 -28.15
CA THR A 288 2.51 29.35 -29.40
C THR A 288 2.45 30.62 -30.25
N LEU A 289 1.90 31.71 -29.70
CA LEU A 289 1.87 33.01 -30.37
C LEU A 289 3.28 33.49 -30.73
N ALA A 290 3.38 34.23 -31.83
CA ALA A 290 4.60 34.96 -32.17
C ALA A 290 4.96 35.94 -31.03
N PRO A 291 6.26 36.23 -30.80
CA PRO A 291 6.69 37.00 -29.63
C PRO A 291 5.95 38.32 -29.39
N GLN A 292 5.68 39.09 -30.46
CA GLN A 292 4.94 40.35 -30.36
C GLN A 292 3.48 40.14 -29.91
N ALA A 293 2.81 39.12 -30.44
CA ALA A 293 1.43 38.79 -30.07
C ALA A 293 1.35 38.21 -28.65
N PHE A 294 2.37 37.44 -28.23
CA PHE A 294 2.45 36.95 -26.85
C PHE A 294 2.67 38.09 -25.85
N ALA A 295 3.52 39.07 -26.18
CA ALA A 295 3.69 40.28 -25.37
C ALA A 295 2.37 41.06 -25.23
N ALA A 296 1.67 41.30 -26.35
CA ALA A 296 0.36 41.97 -26.34
C ALA A 296 -0.69 41.20 -25.51
N GLN A 297 -0.63 39.87 -25.48
CA GLN A 297 -1.48 39.05 -24.62
C GLN A 297 -1.18 39.26 -23.13
N LEU A 298 0.10 39.34 -22.75
CA LEU A 298 0.47 39.65 -21.36
C LEU A 298 0.04 41.06 -20.96
N GLU A 299 0.11 42.04 -21.87
CA GLU A 299 -0.42 43.40 -21.65
C GLU A 299 -1.95 43.37 -21.47
N ALA A 300 -2.67 42.58 -22.26
CA ALA A 300 -4.12 42.40 -22.09
C ALA A 300 -4.47 41.77 -20.73
N MET A 301 -3.67 40.80 -20.26
CA MET A 301 -3.81 40.23 -18.92
C MET A 301 -3.53 41.27 -17.82
N GLN A 302 -2.54 42.16 -18.00
CA GLN A 302 -2.29 43.29 -17.09
C GLN A 302 -3.48 44.24 -17.04
N ALA A 303 -4.04 44.61 -18.20
CA ALA A 303 -5.19 45.51 -18.31
C ALA A 303 -6.47 44.93 -17.69
N GLN A 304 -6.63 43.60 -17.69
CA GLN A 304 -7.73 42.92 -17.00
C GLN A 304 -7.69 43.12 -15.47
N GLY A 305 -6.50 43.32 -14.90
CA GLY A 305 -6.32 43.48 -13.46
C GLY A 305 -6.41 42.17 -12.67
N GLY A 306 -6.46 42.28 -11.35
CA GLY A 306 -6.66 41.14 -10.44
C GLY A 306 -5.59 40.05 -10.57
N LEU A 307 -6.05 38.79 -10.58
CA LEU A 307 -5.18 37.60 -10.65
C LEU A 307 -4.50 37.46 -12.02
N ALA A 308 -5.18 37.81 -13.12
CA ALA A 308 -4.60 37.79 -14.46
C ALA A 308 -3.39 38.73 -14.57
N ALA A 309 -3.52 39.96 -14.05
CA ALA A 309 -2.43 40.93 -14.04
C ALA A 309 -1.24 40.46 -13.20
N ARG A 310 -1.48 39.83 -12.04
CA ARG A 310 -0.41 39.27 -11.20
C ARG A 310 0.35 38.16 -11.92
N ALA A 311 -0.35 37.27 -12.62
CA ALA A 311 0.27 36.21 -13.40
C ALA A 311 1.12 36.76 -14.56
N ALA A 312 0.61 37.76 -15.29
CA ALA A 312 1.35 38.44 -16.34
C ALA A 312 2.60 39.16 -15.80
N ASN A 313 2.47 39.91 -14.70
CA ASN A 313 3.59 40.60 -14.05
C ASN A 313 4.68 39.62 -13.59
N ARG A 314 4.30 38.42 -13.09
CA ARG A 314 5.27 37.38 -12.72
C ARG A 314 6.08 36.91 -13.92
N HIS A 315 5.50 36.81 -15.10
CA HIS A 315 6.23 36.45 -16.32
C HIS A 315 7.09 37.62 -16.83
N LEU A 316 6.52 38.82 -16.92
CA LEU A 316 7.19 40.04 -17.40
C LEU A 316 8.34 40.50 -16.50
N GLY A 317 8.32 40.17 -15.21
CA GLY A 317 9.40 40.50 -14.27
C GLY A 317 10.65 39.64 -14.41
N LYS A 318 10.64 38.62 -15.27
CA LYS A 318 11.78 37.73 -15.51
C LYS A 318 12.78 38.33 -16.49
N SER A 319 14.03 37.88 -16.41
CA SER A 319 15.00 38.15 -17.48
C SER A 319 14.57 37.47 -18.80
N ASP A 320 14.95 38.04 -19.95
CA ASP A 320 14.59 37.47 -21.27
C ASP A 320 14.92 35.98 -21.40
N ARG A 321 16.09 35.57 -20.88
CA ARG A 321 16.53 34.18 -20.90
C ARG A 321 15.63 33.28 -20.06
N GLU A 322 15.25 33.75 -18.87
CA GLU A 322 14.38 32.99 -17.99
C GLU A 322 12.95 32.94 -18.53
N ALA A 323 12.41 34.05 -19.00
CA ALA A 323 11.09 34.12 -19.63
C ALA A 323 10.98 33.15 -20.82
N ALA A 324 12.00 33.13 -21.70
CA ALA A 324 12.07 32.20 -22.81
C ALA A 324 12.15 30.73 -22.35
N GLY A 325 12.92 30.44 -21.30
CA GLY A 325 13.01 29.11 -20.70
C GLY A 325 11.67 28.61 -20.16
N VAL A 326 10.94 29.48 -19.45
CA VAL A 326 9.62 29.18 -18.89
C VAL A 326 8.58 28.94 -20.00
N LEU A 327 8.55 29.79 -21.03
CA LEU A 327 7.66 29.62 -22.16
C LEU A 327 7.94 28.30 -22.90
N SER A 328 9.23 27.98 -23.12
CA SER A 328 9.66 26.72 -23.73
C SER A 328 9.20 25.49 -22.92
N ALA A 329 9.34 25.54 -21.59
CA ALA A 329 8.86 24.47 -20.71
C ALA A 329 7.33 24.30 -20.78
N ALA A 330 6.57 25.40 -20.76
CA ALA A 330 5.11 25.36 -20.91
C ALA A 330 4.69 24.77 -22.28
N GLN A 331 5.38 25.17 -23.36
CA GLN A 331 5.15 24.63 -24.71
C GLN A 331 5.48 23.15 -24.81
N ARG A 332 6.54 22.68 -24.15
CA ARG A 332 6.96 21.28 -24.13
C ARG A 332 5.89 20.39 -23.49
N HIS A 333 5.37 20.76 -22.32
CA HIS A 333 4.35 19.96 -21.62
C HIS A 333 2.99 19.95 -22.30
N THR A 334 2.71 20.98 -23.11
CA THR A 334 1.43 21.12 -23.83
C THR A 334 1.47 20.69 -25.30
N HIS A 335 2.60 20.21 -25.82
CA HIS A 335 2.75 19.90 -27.26
C HIS A 335 1.80 18.82 -27.79
N PHE A 336 1.30 17.92 -26.93
CA PHE A 336 0.35 16.89 -27.34
C PHE A 336 -0.96 17.49 -27.89
N LEU A 337 -1.25 18.75 -27.56
CA LEU A 337 -2.39 19.52 -28.06
C LEU A 337 -2.24 19.99 -29.51
N ASP A 338 -1.04 19.86 -30.12
CA ASP A 338 -0.86 20.09 -31.56
C ASP A 338 -1.60 19.04 -32.41
N SER A 339 -1.99 17.91 -31.80
CA SER A 339 -2.76 16.87 -32.47
C SER A 339 -4.23 17.29 -32.64
N PRO A 340 -4.76 17.41 -33.88
CA PRO A 340 -6.18 17.73 -34.10
C PRO A 340 -7.13 16.73 -33.45
N ARG A 341 -6.68 15.47 -33.29
CA ARG A 341 -7.42 14.41 -32.61
C ARG A 341 -7.57 14.67 -31.11
N MET A 342 -6.52 15.19 -30.47
CA MET A 342 -6.58 15.59 -29.06
C MET A 342 -7.50 16.79 -28.89
N SER A 343 -7.35 17.82 -29.73
CA SER A 343 -8.21 19.01 -29.70
C SER A 343 -9.68 18.67 -29.90
N ALA A 344 -10.02 17.71 -30.77
CA ALA A 344 -11.40 17.26 -30.97
C ALA A 344 -12.00 16.56 -29.74
N VAL A 345 -11.22 15.75 -29.02
CA VAL A 345 -11.67 15.06 -27.80
C VAL A 345 -11.71 16.00 -26.60
N LEU A 346 -10.87 17.05 -26.57
CA LEU A 346 -10.79 17.99 -25.46
C LEU A 346 -11.58 19.30 -25.69
N GLY A 347 -12.22 19.46 -26.85
CA GLY A 347 -12.86 20.72 -27.26
C GLY A 347 -14.30 20.92 -26.80
N ARG A 348 -14.92 19.91 -26.17
CA ARG A 348 -16.28 19.98 -25.60
C ARG A 348 -16.42 18.94 -24.48
N SER A 349 -17.48 19.05 -23.69
CA SER A 349 -17.84 18.04 -22.69
C SER A 349 -19.12 17.30 -23.06
N ASP A 350 -19.01 15.97 -23.24
CA ASP A 350 -20.18 15.09 -23.39
C ASP A 350 -20.66 14.54 -22.03
N PHE A 351 -19.91 14.79 -20.95
CA PHE A 351 -20.22 14.35 -19.58
C PHE A 351 -19.51 15.20 -18.52
N THR A 352 -19.99 15.11 -17.28
CA THR A 352 -19.37 15.69 -16.07
C THR A 352 -19.23 14.61 -14.98
N PHE A 353 -18.18 14.71 -14.15
CA PHE A 353 -17.96 13.83 -13.00
C PHE A 353 -18.62 14.38 -11.74
#